data_AF-A0A8I1P501-F1
#
_entry.id   AF-A0A8I1P501-F1
#
_cell.length_a   1.000
_cell.length_b   1.000
_cell.length_c   1.000
_cell.angle_alpha   90.00
_cell.angle_beta   90.00
_cell.angle_gamma   90.00
#
_symmetry.space_group_name_H-M   'P 1'
#
loop_
_entity.id
_entity.type
_entity.pdbx_description
1 polymer ?
#
loop_
_entity_poly.entity_id
_entity_poly.type
_entity_poly.pdbx_seq_one_letter_code
_entity_poly.pdbx_strand_id
1 'polypeptide(L)'
;MANDLEKFDKQERASRLKQARMRAGISGPKGVYDASGGAIDINLYKGHESGRNAFSVSEGRRYADLFGVPLTWLYLGIGRPEDVGLPGASKELRQAFAKVIDAPQGVQDQVISFIRFAVGQAQEPSQSPQDQHRDQHERANRHRAIAP
;
A
#
# COMPACT_ATOMS: atom_id res chain seq x y z
N MET A 1 -6.41 35.84 -19.43
CA MET A 1 -5.48 34.91 -20.12
C MET A 1 -4.71 34.04 -19.13
N ALA A 2 -3.73 34.53 -18.35
CA ALA A 2 -2.99 33.68 -17.39
C ALA A 2 -3.88 33.06 -16.28
N ASN A 3 -4.83 33.83 -15.74
CA ASN A 3 -5.74 33.38 -14.68
C ASN A 3 -6.78 32.35 -15.17
N ASP A 4 -7.05 32.31 -16.48
CA ASP A 4 -8.02 31.36 -17.05
C ASP A 4 -7.35 29.99 -17.22
N LEU A 5 -6.12 29.97 -17.72
CA LEU A 5 -5.30 28.75 -17.83
C LEU A 5 -5.08 28.09 -16.47
N GLU A 6 -4.72 28.86 -15.43
CA GLU A 6 -4.55 28.31 -14.08
C GLU A 6 -5.84 27.68 -13.52
N LYS A 7 -7.00 28.28 -13.83
CA LYS A 7 -8.31 27.73 -13.43
C LYS A 7 -8.61 26.43 -14.18
N PHE A 8 -8.31 26.36 -15.47
CA PHE A 8 -8.46 25.13 -16.25
C PHE A 8 -7.57 24.02 -15.70
N ASP A 9 -6.27 24.28 -15.50
CA ASP A 9 -5.32 23.29 -14.95
C ASP A 9 -5.73 22.78 -13.57
N LYS A 10 -6.30 23.66 -12.74
CA LYS A 10 -6.81 23.31 -11.43
C LYS A 10 -8.04 22.40 -11.51
N GLN A 11 -8.97 22.70 -12.41
CA GLN A 11 -10.17 21.88 -12.61
C GLN A 11 -9.83 20.51 -13.22
N GLU A 12 -8.88 20.46 -14.15
CA GLU A 12 -8.40 19.20 -14.70
C GLU A 12 -7.73 18.32 -13.64
N ARG A 13 -6.87 18.91 -12.80
CA ARG A 13 -6.28 18.21 -11.65
C ARG A 13 -7.34 17.66 -10.70
N ALA A 14 -8.37 18.45 -10.39
CA ALA A 14 -9.49 18.02 -9.55
C ALA A 14 -10.28 16.87 -10.19
N SER A 15 -10.52 16.94 -11.52
CA SER A 15 -11.16 15.87 -12.28
C SER A 15 -10.35 14.56 -12.21
N ARG A 16 -9.04 14.62 -12.41
CA ARG A 16 -8.15 13.46 -12.29
C ARG A 16 -8.15 12.89 -10.87
N LEU A 17 -8.19 13.73 -9.85
CA LEU A 17 -8.29 13.30 -8.45
C LEU A 17 -9.57 12.52 -8.16
N LYS A 18 -10.71 13.01 -8.68
CA LYS A 18 -12.00 12.32 -8.57
C LYS A 18 -11.98 10.98 -9.31
N GLN A 19 -11.40 10.95 -10.51
CA GLN A 19 -11.24 9.72 -11.29
C GLN A 19 -10.39 8.69 -10.54
N ALA A 20 -9.25 9.10 -9.97
CA ALA A 20 -8.38 8.23 -9.18
C ALA A 20 -9.15 7.59 -8.00
N ARG A 21 -9.90 8.39 -7.24
CA ARG A 21 -10.70 7.89 -6.12
C ARG A 21 -11.75 6.87 -6.56
N MET A 22 -12.50 7.18 -7.62
CA MET A 22 -13.55 6.29 -8.13
C MET A 22 -12.96 4.95 -8.59
N ARG A 23 -11.78 4.96 -9.22
CA ARG A 23 -11.09 3.76 -9.67
C ARG A 23 -10.53 2.93 -8.51
N ALA A 24 -10.09 3.58 -7.45
CA ALA A 24 -9.71 2.91 -6.20
C ALA A 24 -10.91 2.31 -5.44
N GLY A 25 -12.14 2.50 -5.93
CA GLY A 25 -13.35 1.99 -5.27
C GLY A 25 -13.71 2.72 -3.97
N ILE A 26 -13.09 3.88 -3.71
CA ILE A 26 -13.27 4.62 -2.46
C ILE A 26 -14.49 5.53 -2.56
N SER A 27 -15.44 5.37 -1.65
CA SER A 27 -16.69 6.14 -1.64
C SER A 27 -16.53 7.48 -0.92
N GLY A 28 -16.46 8.55 -1.72
CA GLY A 28 -16.49 9.94 -1.26
C GLY A 28 -15.34 10.37 -0.34
N PRO A 29 -15.37 11.62 0.16
CA PRO A 29 -14.33 12.17 1.03
C PRO A 29 -14.14 11.43 2.35
N LYS A 30 -15.23 10.91 2.94
CA LYS A 30 -15.14 10.12 4.19
C LYS A 30 -14.37 8.82 3.96
N GLY A 31 -14.64 8.11 2.85
CA GLY A 31 -13.90 6.90 2.51
C GLY A 31 -12.40 7.17 2.30
N VAL A 32 -12.02 8.36 1.82
CA VAL A 32 -10.60 8.75 1.68
C VAL A 32 -9.94 8.91 3.04
N TYR A 33 -10.61 9.57 3.99
CA TYR A 33 -10.12 9.69 5.37
C TYR A 33 -9.93 8.30 5.99
N ASP A 34 -10.94 7.45 5.91
CA ASP A 34 -10.92 6.09 6.45
C ASP A 34 -9.81 5.24 5.82
N ALA A 35 -9.69 5.25 4.47
CA ALA A 35 -8.67 4.51 3.74
C ALA A 35 -7.24 5.02 4.00
N SER A 36 -7.09 6.29 4.37
CA SER A 36 -5.80 6.89 4.72
C SER A 36 -5.40 6.70 6.19
N GLY A 37 -6.23 6.02 7.01
CA GLY A 37 -6.01 5.92 8.45
C GLY A 37 -6.09 7.28 9.18
N GLY A 38 -6.86 8.21 8.63
CA GLY A 38 -7.01 9.58 9.14
C GLY A 38 -5.89 10.55 8.76
N ALA A 39 -4.96 10.17 7.89
CA ALA A 39 -3.85 11.04 7.46
C ALA A 39 -4.29 12.17 6.50
N ILE A 40 -5.43 12.02 5.82
CA ILE A 40 -5.96 13.00 4.86
C ILE A 40 -7.22 13.64 5.44
N ASP A 41 -7.17 14.95 5.69
CA ASP A 41 -8.34 15.71 6.16
C ASP A 41 -9.49 15.73 5.12
N ILE A 42 -10.71 15.49 5.60
CA ILE A 42 -11.92 15.37 4.78
C ILE A 42 -12.25 16.69 4.08
N ASN A 43 -12.14 17.82 4.80
CA ASN A 43 -12.55 19.12 4.27
C ASN A 43 -11.55 19.63 3.24
N LEU A 44 -10.26 19.44 3.51
CA LEU A 44 -9.18 19.74 2.61
C LEU A 44 -9.30 18.93 1.32
N TYR A 45 -9.47 17.60 1.43
CA TYR A 45 -9.68 16.73 0.28
C TYR A 45 -10.91 17.16 -0.54
N LYS A 46 -12.04 17.46 0.10
CA LYS A 46 -13.26 17.93 -0.57
C LYS A 46 -13.01 19.22 -1.36
N GLY A 47 -12.20 20.13 -0.83
CA GLY A 47 -11.79 21.35 -1.53
C GLY A 47 -10.92 21.09 -2.77
N HIS A 48 -10.05 20.09 -2.71
CA HIS A 48 -9.21 19.65 -3.83
C HIS A 48 -10.02 18.93 -4.90
N GLU A 49 -10.88 17.99 -4.52
CA GLU A 49 -11.72 17.21 -5.45
C GLU A 49 -12.74 18.10 -6.18
N SER A 50 -13.23 19.17 -5.54
CA SER A 50 -14.16 20.10 -6.18
C SER A 50 -13.48 21.18 -7.04
N GLY A 51 -12.14 21.19 -7.13
CA GLY A 51 -11.38 22.25 -7.80
C GLY A 51 -11.49 23.62 -7.11
N ARG A 52 -12.00 23.69 -5.87
CA ARG A 52 -12.06 24.94 -5.10
C ARG A 52 -10.68 25.37 -4.66
N ASN A 53 -9.82 24.41 -4.32
CA ASN A 53 -8.42 24.59 -3.95
C ASN A 53 -7.54 23.72 -4.86
N ALA A 54 -6.34 24.20 -5.19
CA ALA A 54 -5.35 23.35 -5.83
C ALA A 54 -4.61 22.58 -4.73
N PHE A 55 -4.23 21.34 -4.99
CA PHE A 55 -3.35 20.58 -4.11
C PHE A 55 -1.89 20.76 -4.55
N SER A 56 -1.00 20.73 -3.56
CA SER A 56 0.45 20.74 -3.73
C SER A 56 0.99 19.39 -4.21
N VAL A 57 2.26 19.34 -4.61
CA VAL A 57 2.91 18.10 -5.05
C VAL A 57 2.97 17.05 -3.92
N SER A 58 3.20 17.48 -2.68
CA SER A 58 3.26 16.59 -1.51
C SER A 58 1.90 15.98 -1.19
N GLU A 59 0.82 16.76 -1.29
CA GLU A 59 -0.55 16.24 -1.17
C GLU A 59 -0.91 15.32 -2.34
N GLY A 60 -0.53 15.72 -3.56
CA GLY A 60 -0.68 14.91 -4.75
C GLY A 60 0.00 13.55 -4.63
N ARG A 61 1.18 13.49 -3.99
CA ARG A 61 1.88 12.25 -3.72
C ARG A 61 1.07 11.34 -2.79
N ARG A 62 0.51 11.88 -1.71
CA ARG A 62 -0.35 11.11 -0.78
C ARG A 62 -1.58 10.54 -1.49
N TYR A 63 -2.20 11.33 -2.37
CA TYR A 63 -3.34 10.87 -3.17
C TYR A 63 -2.95 9.80 -4.19
N ALA A 64 -1.83 9.98 -4.88
CA ALA A 64 -1.30 9.03 -5.84
C ALA A 64 -1.02 7.67 -5.18
N ASP A 65 -0.37 7.69 -4.00
CA ASP A 65 -0.07 6.48 -3.23
C ASP A 65 -1.37 5.81 -2.74
N LEU A 66 -2.32 6.58 -2.20
CA LEU A 66 -3.60 6.05 -1.70
C LEU A 66 -4.45 5.42 -2.81
N PHE A 67 -4.50 6.04 -3.99
CA PHE A 67 -5.34 5.58 -5.09
C PHE A 67 -4.63 4.62 -6.05
N GLY A 68 -3.34 4.37 -5.84
CA GLY A 68 -2.54 3.54 -6.72
C GLY A 68 -2.51 4.09 -8.15
N VAL A 69 -2.24 5.40 -8.32
CA VAL A 69 -2.10 6.04 -9.64
C VAL A 69 -0.75 6.80 -9.74
N PRO A 70 -0.20 7.02 -10.93
CA PRO A 70 1.03 7.80 -11.08
C PRO A 70 0.84 9.27 -10.69
N LEU A 71 1.79 9.82 -9.91
CA LEU A 71 1.80 11.24 -9.57
C LEU A 71 1.89 12.14 -10.82
N THR A 72 2.67 11.73 -11.82
CA THR A 72 2.81 12.47 -13.09
C THR A 72 1.49 12.56 -13.83
N TRP A 73 0.71 11.48 -13.85
CA TRP A 73 -0.64 11.50 -14.40
C TRP A 73 -1.57 12.37 -13.56
N LEU A 74 -1.62 12.15 -12.25
CA LEU A 74 -2.54 12.86 -11.36
C LEU A 74 -2.30 14.38 -11.36
N TYR A 75 -1.03 14.79 -11.21
CA TYR A 75 -0.65 16.18 -11.04
C TYR A 75 -0.47 16.90 -12.39
N LEU A 76 0.25 16.30 -13.33
CA LEU A 76 0.60 16.94 -14.61
C LEU A 76 -0.26 16.49 -15.80
N GLY A 77 -1.05 15.43 -15.67
CA GLY A 77 -1.84 14.90 -16.78
C GLY A 77 -1.05 14.09 -17.79
N ILE A 78 0.18 13.69 -17.44
CA ILE A 78 1.10 13.01 -18.36
C ILE A 78 1.02 11.50 -18.14
N GLY A 79 0.81 10.75 -19.23
CA GLY A 79 0.72 9.30 -19.23
C GLY A 79 -0.70 8.78 -18.97
N ARG A 80 -0.81 7.55 -18.48
CA ARG A 80 -2.09 6.90 -18.16
C ARG A 80 -2.22 6.63 -16.66
N PRO A 81 -3.45 6.61 -16.12
CA PRO A 81 -3.71 6.28 -14.71
C PRO A 81 -3.29 4.85 -14.33
N GLU A 82 -3.18 3.93 -15.28
CA GLU A 82 -2.73 2.56 -15.07
C GLU A 82 -1.20 2.40 -15.11
N ASP A 83 -0.45 3.45 -15.47
CA ASP A 83 1.02 3.40 -15.60
C ASP A 83 1.71 3.37 -14.23
N VAL A 84 1.11 2.71 -13.24
CA VAL A 84 1.61 2.52 -11.88
C VAL A 84 2.93 1.74 -11.97
N GLY A 85 4.02 2.46 -12.22
CA GLY A 85 5.35 1.89 -12.16
C GLY A 85 5.54 1.31 -10.77
N LEU A 86 5.88 0.02 -10.69
CA LEU A 86 6.02 -0.74 -9.45
C LEU A 86 6.76 0.08 -8.36
N PRO A 87 6.05 0.72 -7.41
CA PRO A 87 6.65 1.65 -6.46
C PRO A 87 7.53 0.85 -5.50
N GLY A 88 8.77 1.29 -5.27
CA GLY A 88 9.74 0.56 -4.44
C GLY A 88 10.41 -0.65 -5.11
N ALA A 89 9.97 -1.06 -6.30
CA ALA A 89 10.70 -2.04 -7.08
C ALA A 89 12.02 -1.46 -7.59
N SER A 90 13.10 -2.24 -7.44
CA SER A 90 14.37 -1.91 -8.06
C SER A 90 14.21 -1.76 -9.58
N LYS A 91 15.16 -1.07 -10.22
CA LYS A 91 15.17 -0.90 -11.68
C LYS A 91 15.20 -2.27 -12.37
N GLU A 92 15.96 -3.19 -11.81
CA GLU A 92 16.14 -4.56 -12.27
C GLU A 92 14.82 -5.33 -12.18
N LEU A 93 14.09 -5.20 -11.07
CA LEU A 93 12.80 -5.87 -10.89
C LEU A 93 11.77 -5.34 -11.89
N ARG A 94 11.73 -4.03 -12.14
CA ARG A 94 10.86 -3.42 -13.16
C ARG A 94 11.18 -3.94 -14.56
N GLN A 95 12.47 -4.03 -14.90
CA GLN A 95 12.91 -4.56 -16.19
C GLN A 95 12.61 -6.05 -16.33
N ALA A 96 12.74 -6.83 -15.26
CA ALA A 96 12.38 -8.23 -15.25
C ALA A 96 10.87 -8.41 -15.50
N PHE A 97 10.02 -7.66 -14.79
CA PHE A 97 8.57 -7.71 -15.01
C PHE A 97 8.16 -7.28 -16.42
N ALA A 98 8.78 -6.23 -16.98
CA ALA A 98 8.50 -5.82 -18.36
C ALA A 98 8.78 -6.94 -19.37
N LYS A 99 9.85 -7.72 -19.19
CA LYS A 99 10.18 -8.87 -20.05
C LYS A 99 9.22 -10.04 -19.87
N VAL A 100 8.69 -10.24 -18.66
CA VAL A 100 7.75 -11.33 -18.37
C VAL A 100 6.39 -11.11 -19.03
N ILE A 101 5.95 -9.86 -19.20
CA ILE A 101 4.67 -9.52 -19.86
C ILE A 101 4.62 -10.08 -21.29
N ASP A 102 5.72 -9.97 -22.03
CA ASP A 102 5.82 -10.45 -23.42
C ASP A 102 6.26 -11.92 -23.55
N ALA A 103 6.50 -12.60 -22.42
CA ALA A 103 6.97 -13.98 -22.41
C ALA A 103 5.82 -14.97 -22.72
N PRO A 104 6.11 -16.18 -23.25
CA PRO A 104 5.12 -17.23 -23.42
C PRO A 104 4.39 -17.55 -22.10
N GLN A 105 3.10 -17.90 -22.17
CA GLN A 105 2.26 -18.11 -20.99
C GLN A 105 2.87 -19.12 -19.99
N GLY A 106 3.47 -20.22 -20.48
CA GLY A 106 4.14 -21.19 -19.60
C GLY A 106 5.33 -20.62 -18.81
N VAL A 107 6.00 -19.60 -19.33
CA VAL A 107 7.07 -18.88 -18.60
C VAL A 107 6.46 -17.97 -17.55
N GLN A 108 5.37 -17.29 -17.86
CA GLN A 108 4.64 -16.46 -16.89
C GLN A 108 4.16 -17.31 -15.71
N ASP A 109 3.59 -18.48 -15.98
CA ASP A 109 3.11 -19.42 -14.96
C ASP A 109 4.25 -19.92 -14.05
N GLN A 110 5.42 -20.21 -14.62
CA GLN A 110 6.62 -20.59 -13.85
C GLN A 110 7.09 -19.46 -12.92
N VAL A 111 7.13 -18.22 -13.42
CA VAL A 111 7.50 -17.06 -12.62
C VAL A 111 6.51 -16.84 -11.47
N ILE A 112 5.21 -16.96 -11.73
CA ILE A 112 4.17 -16.85 -10.69
C ILE A 112 4.33 -17.95 -9.63
N SER A 113 4.55 -19.19 -10.05
CA SER A 113 4.76 -20.33 -9.14
C SER A 113 5.99 -20.11 -8.26
N PHE A 114 7.10 -19.68 -8.85
CA PHE A 114 8.33 -19.37 -8.12
C PHE A 114 8.14 -18.24 -7.11
N ILE A 115 7.51 -17.13 -7.51
CA ILE A 115 7.25 -16.00 -6.60
C ILE A 115 6.38 -16.46 -5.43
N ARG A 116 5.32 -17.24 -5.68
CA ARG A 116 4.45 -17.78 -4.62
C ARG A 116 5.23 -18.66 -3.64
N PHE A 117 6.12 -19.52 -4.14
CA PHE A 117 7.00 -20.34 -3.31
C PHE A 117 7.96 -19.48 -2.48
N ALA A 118 8.72 -18.59 -3.12
CA ALA A 118 9.76 -17.79 -2.49
C ALA A 118 9.22 -16.79 -1.46
N VAL A 119 8.07 -16.17 -1.75
CA VAL A 119 7.41 -15.24 -0.82
C VAL A 119 6.65 -15.98 0.28
N GLY A 120 6.06 -17.15 -0.04
CA GLY A 120 5.36 -17.99 0.94
C GLY A 120 6.29 -18.56 2.02
N GLN A 121 7.53 -18.93 1.68
CA GLN A 121 8.53 -19.37 2.66
C GLN A 121 9.06 -18.23 3.55
N ALA A 122 8.99 -16.97 3.10
CA ALA A 122 9.44 -15.82 3.88
C ALA A 122 8.50 -15.46 5.04
N GLN A 123 7.32 -16.10 5.15
CA GLN A 123 6.29 -15.81 6.15
C GLN A 123 6.16 -16.86 7.28
N GLU A 124 6.98 -17.91 7.35
CA GLU A 124 6.92 -18.80 8.52
C GLU A 124 7.46 -18.09 9.77
N PRO A 125 6.62 -17.84 10.81
CA PRO A 125 7.11 -17.30 12.07
C PRO A 125 7.98 -18.35 12.75
N SER A 126 9.14 -17.90 13.21
CA SER A 126 10.03 -18.64 14.08
C SER A 126 9.24 -19.24 15.25
N GLN A 127 9.01 -20.56 15.24
CA GLN A 127 8.63 -21.26 16.45
C GLN A 127 9.84 -21.23 17.39
N SER A 128 9.81 -20.34 18.39
CA SER A 128 10.76 -20.38 19.50
C SER A 128 10.49 -21.63 20.34
N PRO A 129 11.46 -22.55 20.49
CA PRO A 129 11.29 -23.71 21.35
C PRO A 129 11.81 -23.38 22.75
N GLN A 130 11.08 -22.58 23.55
CA GLN A 130 11.37 -22.40 24.97
C GLN A 130 10.10 -22.13 25.77
N ASP A 131 9.33 -23.19 26.03
CA ASP A 131 8.45 -23.27 27.21
C ASP A 131 8.25 -24.74 27.63
N GLN A 132 9.34 -25.51 27.61
CA GLN A 132 9.43 -26.83 28.25
C GLN A 132 10.55 -26.77 29.30
N HIS A 133 10.30 -26.15 30.45
CA HIS A 133 10.94 -26.51 31.73
C HIS A 133 10.46 -25.59 32.87
N ARG A 134 9.17 -25.63 33.22
CA ARG A 134 8.74 -25.08 34.50
C ARG A 134 7.58 -25.84 35.13
N ASP A 135 7.71 -27.16 35.19
CA ASP A 135 6.87 -27.99 36.05
C ASP A 135 7.57 -29.34 36.27
N GLN A 136 8.52 -29.35 37.21
CA GLN A 136 8.98 -30.55 37.94
C GLN A 136 10.16 -30.13 38.80
N HIS A 137 9.92 -29.80 40.07
CA HIS A 137 10.74 -30.15 41.23
C HIS A 137 10.23 -29.41 42.47
N GLU A 138 9.00 -29.71 42.91
CA GLU A 138 8.63 -29.37 44.29
C GLU A 138 7.57 -30.31 44.85
N ARG A 139 7.93 -31.59 45.07
CA ARG A 139 7.31 -32.45 46.10
C ARG A 139 8.25 -33.58 46.50
N ALA A 140 8.97 -33.42 47.62
CA ALA A 140 9.30 -34.51 48.54
C ALA A 140 10.05 -34.01 49.80
N ASN A 141 9.48 -33.08 50.57
CA ASN A 141 9.88 -32.94 51.98
C ASN A 141 8.91 -33.74 52.85
N ARG A 142 9.14 -35.05 52.94
CA ARG A 142 8.47 -35.94 53.91
C ARG A 142 9.31 -35.94 55.19
N HIS A 143 8.97 -35.06 56.13
CA HIS A 143 9.38 -35.24 57.52
C HIS A 143 8.63 -36.43 58.12
N ARG A 144 9.37 -37.52 58.36
CA ARG A 144 8.97 -38.62 59.25
C ARG A 144 9.98 -38.64 60.40
N ALA A 145 9.61 -38.08 61.54
CA ALA A 145 10.22 -38.40 62.81
C ALA A 145 9.17 -39.17 63.63
N ILE A 146 9.52 -40.38 64.06
CA ILE A 146 8.77 -41.19 65.01
C ILE A 146 9.67 -41.35 66.25
N ALA A 147 9.18 -40.86 67.40
CA ALA A 147 9.19 -41.37 68.80
C ALA A 147 10.44 -42.12 69.36
N PRO A 148 10.68 -42.20 70.69
CA PRO A 148 9.78 -41.93 71.84
C PRO A 148 10.10 -40.69 72.69
#